data_AF-A0A938GPU5-F1
#
_entry.id   AF-A0A938GPU5-F1
#
_cell.length_a   1.000
_cell.length_b   1.000
_cell.length_c   1.000
_cell.angle_alpha   90.00
_cell.angle_beta   90.00
_cell.angle_gamma   90.00
#
_symmetry.space_group_name_H-M   'P 1'
#
loop_
_entity.id
_entity.type
_entity.pdbx_description
1 polymer ?
#
loop_
_entity_poly.entity_id
_entity_poly.type
_entity_poly.pdbx_seq_one_letter_code
_entity_poly.pdbx_strand_id
1 'polypeptide(L)'
;THSKVGKPGAADSERVPLNAGVFRYHPTKKRFELFSEGTSNPWGVDFDALGQCHIEACVIPHFYHMIQGARYIRQGGSHFNPHTYGEIDTIADHFHYSGSQGPHAANGRSDSAGGGHAHAGLMIYQGDSWPEQYRGKAFMNNIHGQRFNMDILERRGSGFVARHGQDFVNFRDKWSQILHIISDQDGSAYAIDWYDANQCHHGRTDGHDRSNGRIFKIVYNNQPVSRVDLSAATDEELVRLQLHPNDFNARHARRLLQERGPNPKVHQLLLGWLGLNGSKGGRLPKGWLPPDAETQQLRLLWTLHACEGLNPEIGMKLLRSPHEYVRAWAIQLMLEDKKVPDGLLDKMASMARSDRSPVVRLYIAAALQRVPPADRMNTLLALLSHAEDTTDHNLPFMYWYAAEPLVAQGADQGLKLLQQSKIPKVREYIARRMTAAGKSDRLSAF
;
A
#
# COMPACT_ATOMS: atom_id res chain seq x y z
N THR A 1 9.32 17.56 -11.52
CA THR A 1 8.59 16.88 -12.60
C THR A 1 7.15 17.40 -12.62
N HIS A 2 6.48 17.37 -13.77
CA HIS A 2 5.05 17.73 -13.92
C HIS A 2 4.43 16.78 -14.94
N SER A 3 4.16 15.54 -14.54
CA SER A 3 3.59 14.54 -15.45
C SER A 3 2.07 14.71 -15.55
N LYS A 4 1.53 14.63 -16.77
CA LYS A 4 0.09 14.58 -17.06
C LYS A 4 -0.25 13.28 -17.77
N VAL A 5 -0.77 12.31 -17.02
CA VAL A 5 -0.98 10.95 -17.52
C VAL A 5 -2.39 10.78 -18.09
N GLY A 6 -2.49 10.24 -19.29
CA GLY A 6 -3.76 9.91 -19.92
C GLY A 6 -3.55 8.96 -21.09
N LYS A 7 -4.63 8.38 -21.61
CA LYS A 7 -4.59 7.55 -22.82
C LYS A 7 -3.99 8.35 -24.00
N PRO A 8 -3.33 7.70 -24.97
CA PRO A 8 -2.95 8.36 -26.22
C PRO A 8 -4.14 9.11 -26.83
N GLY A 9 -3.93 10.37 -27.24
CA GLY A 9 -4.98 11.25 -27.77
C GLY A 9 -5.88 11.94 -26.73
N ALA A 10 -5.73 11.66 -25.44
CA ALA A 10 -6.47 12.38 -24.39
C ALA A 10 -6.14 13.88 -24.39
N ALA A 11 -7.18 14.71 -24.28
CA ALA A 11 -7.05 16.14 -24.08
C ALA A 11 -6.39 16.43 -22.72
N ASP A 12 -5.78 17.60 -22.58
CA ASP A 12 -5.06 17.97 -21.35
C ASP A 12 -5.96 18.00 -20.10
N SER A 13 -7.25 18.29 -20.26
CA SER A 13 -8.27 18.27 -19.19
C SER A 13 -8.67 16.86 -18.75
N GLU A 14 -8.40 15.84 -19.56
CA GLU A 14 -8.69 14.43 -19.26
C GLU A 14 -7.50 13.72 -18.59
N ARG A 15 -6.35 14.41 -18.47
CA ARG A 15 -5.13 13.83 -17.92
C ARG A 15 -5.06 14.01 -16.41
N VAL A 16 -4.57 12.98 -15.73
CA VAL A 16 -4.34 12.98 -14.29
C VAL A 16 -2.93 13.50 -14.01
N PRO A 17 -2.78 14.60 -13.26
CA PRO A 17 -1.48 15.09 -12.86
C PRO A 17 -0.82 14.12 -11.87
N LEU A 18 0.49 13.89 -11.99
CA LEU A 18 1.26 12.99 -11.13
C LEU A 18 2.67 13.56 -10.89
N ASN A 19 3.06 13.64 -9.62
CA ASN A 19 4.39 14.06 -9.17
C ASN A 19 4.88 13.11 -8.07
N ALA A 20 5.55 12.03 -8.46
CA ALA A 20 5.94 10.91 -7.59
C ALA A 20 4.73 10.25 -6.87
N GLY A 21 4.86 8.97 -6.58
CA GLY A 21 3.83 8.20 -5.87
C GLY A 21 3.43 6.93 -6.60
N VAL A 22 2.33 6.34 -6.15
CA VAL A 22 1.81 5.06 -6.65
C VAL A 22 0.57 5.35 -7.49
N PHE A 23 0.50 4.72 -8.66
CA PHE A 23 -0.69 4.73 -9.50
C PHE A 23 -1.11 3.30 -9.82
N ARG A 24 -2.35 3.14 -10.27
CA ARG A 24 -2.86 1.87 -10.78
C ARG A 24 -3.58 2.08 -12.10
N TYR A 25 -3.53 1.04 -12.93
CA TYR A 25 -4.21 1.02 -14.21
C TYR A 25 -5.11 -0.21 -14.29
N HIS A 26 -6.39 0.01 -14.61
CA HIS A 26 -7.34 -1.08 -14.82
C HIS A 26 -7.28 -1.53 -16.29
N PRO A 27 -6.83 -2.75 -16.61
CA PRO A 27 -6.53 -3.14 -17.99
C PRO A 27 -7.77 -3.24 -18.89
N THR A 28 -8.89 -3.77 -18.39
CA THR A 28 -10.13 -3.91 -19.16
C THR A 28 -10.96 -2.61 -19.21
N LYS A 29 -11.13 -1.91 -18.08
CA LYS A 29 -11.80 -0.59 -18.01
C LYS A 29 -10.97 0.57 -18.59
N LYS A 30 -9.69 0.35 -18.89
CA LYS A 30 -8.71 1.34 -19.38
C LYS A 30 -8.67 2.62 -18.52
N ARG A 31 -8.74 2.45 -17.20
CA ARG A 31 -8.82 3.55 -16.23
C ARG A 31 -7.49 3.72 -15.51
N PHE A 32 -6.86 4.88 -15.67
CA PHE A 32 -5.72 5.29 -14.86
C PHE A 32 -6.21 5.97 -13.58
N GLU A 33 -5.66 5.60 -12.43
CA GLU A 33 -5.94 6.24 -11.16
C GLU A 33 -4.65 6.48 -10.38
N LEU A 34 -4.49 7.70 -9.89
CA LEU A 34 -3.51 8.02 -8.86
C LEU A 34 -3.95 7.37 -7.55
N PHE A 35 -3.15 6.44 -7.04
CA PHE A 35 -3.45 5.74 -5.79
C PHE A 35 -3.03 6.60 -4.59
N SER A 36 -1.82 7.16 -4.63
CA SER A 36 -1.28 8.04 -3.59
C SER A 36 -0.17 8.92 -4.17
N GLU A 37 0.06 10.09 -3.56
CA GLU A 37 0.96 11.13 -4.10
C GLU A 37 2.15 11.39 -3.17
N GLY A 38 3.32 11.68 -3.75
CA GLY A 38 4.51 12.11 -3.02
C GLY A 38 5.62 11.08 -2.95
N THR A 39 6.39 11.10 -1.86
CA THR A 39 7.73 10.51 -1.71
C THR A 39 8.78 11.20 -2.59
N SER A 40 9.97 10.61 -2.69
CA SER A 40 11.10 11.14 -3.45
C SER A 40 11.22 10.45 -4.82
N ASN A 41 11.88 9.30 -4.83
CA ASN A 41 12.33 8.57 -6.01
C ASN A 41 12.10 7.07 -5.76
N PRO A 42 10.86 6.56 -5.89
CA PRO A 42 10.55 5.16 -5.59
C PRO A 42 11.18 4.19 -6.60
N TRP A 43 11.92 3.18 -6.12
CA TRP A 43 12.57 2.14 -6.92
C TRP A 43 12.04 0.73 -6.63
N GLY A 44 11.18 0.57 -5.63
CA GLY A 44 10.52 -0.68 -5.31
C GLY A 44 9.08 -0.46 -4.86
N VAL A 45 8.19 -1.40 -5.22
CA VAL A 45 6.82 -1.48 -4.72
C VAL A 45 6.45 -2.94 -4.49
N ASP A 46 5.94 -3.28 -3.31
CA ASP A 46 5.41 -4.61 -3.02
C ASP A 46 4.29 -4.53 -1.98
N PHE A 47 3.60 -5.65 -1.78
CA PHE A 47 2.45 -5.76 -0.89
C PHE A 47 2.70 -6.82 0.18
N ASP A 48 2.35 -6.53 1.43
CA ASP A 48 2.40 -7.51 2.52
C ASP A 48 1.22 -8.52 2.45
N ALA A 49 1.18 -9.46 3.40
CA ALA A 49 0.13 -10.48 3.46
C ALA A 49 -1.28 -9.92 3.76
N LEU A 50 -1.35 -8.67 4.23
CA LEU A 50 -2.58 -7.92 4.50
C LEU A 50 -2.96 -7.00 3.32
N GLY A 51 -2.21 -7.08 2.22
CA GLY A 51 -2.39 -6.30 0.99
C GLY A 51 -1.94 -4.85 1.12
N GLN A 52 -1.21 -4.50 2.17
CA GLN A 52 -0.74 -3.13 2.38
C GLN A 52 0.37 -2.81 1.40
N CYS A 53 0.20 -1.71 0.64
CA CYS A 53 1.17 -1.25 -0.35
C CYS A 53 2.35 -0.60 0.35
N HIS A 54 3.56 -1.03 0.02
CA HIS A 54 4.79 -0.43 0.52
C HIS A 54 5.68 -0.03 -0.65
N ILE A 55 6.38 1.08 -0.52
CA ILE A 55 7.40 1.48 -1.49
C ILE A 55 8.72 1.75 -0.80
N GLU A 56 9.77 1.33 -1.46
CA GLU A 56 11.13 1.77 -1.19
C GLU A 56 11.43 2.98 -2.08
N ALA A 57 12.05 4.01 -1.50
CA ALA A 57 12.50 5.19 -2.21
C ALA A 57 13.99 5.47 -2.04
N CYS A 58 14.62 5.78 -3.16
CA CYS A 58 16.02 6.11 -3.21
C CYS A 58 16.25 7.57 -2.72
N VAL A 59 17.29 7.70 -1.91
CA VAL A 59 17.77 8.85 -1.12
C VAL A 59 17.08 9.03 0.25
N ILE A 60 16.11 9.94 0.45
CA ILE A 60 15.51 10.17 1.78
C ILE A 60 14.02 10.54 1.70
N PRO A 61 13.21 10.03 2.65
CA PRO A 61 13.45 8.81 3.44
C PRO A 61 13.20 7.55 2.60
N HIS A 62 13.63 6.38 3.09
CA HIS A 62 13.73 5.19 2.24
C HIS A 62 12.49 4.31 2.19
N PHE A 63 11.55 4.40 3.14
CA PHE A 63 10.48 3.40 3.20
C PHE A 63 9.12 3.96 3.63
N TYR A 64 8.06 3.60 2.91
CA TYR A 64 6.72 4.15 3.11
C TYR A 64 5.63 3.08 3.04
N HIS A 65 4.61 3.20 3.90
CA HIS A 65 3.32 2.51 3.77
C HIS A 65 2.35 3.40 3.00
N MET A 66 1.98 2.99 1.78
CA MET A 66 1.19 3.77 0.84
C MET A 66 -0.31 3.50 1.00
N ILE A 67 -1.08 4.55 1.26
CA ILE A 67 -2.51 4.51 1.58
C ILE A 67 -3.29 5.21 0.46
N GLN A 68 -4.44 4.66 0.08
CA GLN A 68 -5.26 5.24 -1.01
C GLN A 68 -5.70 6.68 -0.68
N GLY A 69 -5.39 7.62 -1.57
CA GLY A 69 -5.70 9.04 -1.42
C GLY A 69 -4.79 9.79 -0.44
N ALA A 70 -3.73 9.14 0.06
CA ALA A 70 -2.74 9.80 0.92
C ALA A 70 -1.76 10.67 0.13
N ARG A 71 -1.16 11.62 0.86
CA ARG A 71 -0.13 12.54 0.38
C ARG A 71 1.05 12.47 1.34
N TYR A 72 2.23 12.18 0.80
CA TYR A 72 3.44 11.93 1.56
C TYR A 72 4.44 13.04 1.38
N ILE A 73 5.30 13.22 2.38
CA ILE A 73 6.43 14.15 2.31
C ILE A 73 7.23 13.93 1.02
N ARG A 74 7.74 15.02 0.47
CA ARG A 74 8.40 15.04 -0.84
C ARG A 74 9.79 15.61 -0.72
N GLN A 75 10.69 15.11 -1.57
CA GLN A 75 12.03 15.71 -1.69
C GLN A 75 11.96 17.14 -2.26
N GLY A 76 10.93 17.46 -3.06
CA GLY A 76 10.74 18.81 -3.58
C GLY A 76 9.45 19.02 -4.35
N GLY A 77 9.11 20.31 -4.50
CA GLY A 77 7.91 20.80 -5.16
C GLY A 77 6.64 20.71 -4.29
N SER A 78 5.58 21.40 -4.72
CA SER A 78 4.30 21.43 -4.01
C SER A 78 3.32 20.38 -4.54
N HIS A 79 2.39 19.92 -3.69
CA HIS A 79 1.24 19.13 -4.13
C HIS A 79 0.32 19.92 -5.06
N PHE A 80 -0.40 19.22 -5.94
CA PHE A 80 -1.37 19.85 -6.84
C PHE A 80 -2.56 20.47 -6.09
N ASN A 81 -2.98 19.86 -4.98
CA ASN A 81 -3.96 20.48 -4.09
C ASN A 81 -3.24 21.44 -3.11
N PRO A 82 -3.41 22.77 -3.24
CA PRO A 82 -2.75 23.76 -2.37
C PRO A 82 -3.28 23.73 -0.93
N HIS A 83 -4.37 22.99 -0.67
CA HIS A 83 -4.94 22.79 0.66
C HIS A 83 -4.42 21.51 1.34
N THR A 84 -3.35 20.91 0.80
CA THR A 84 -2.55 19.90 1.49
C THR A 84 -1.72 20.59 2.57
N TYR A 85 -2.32 20.93 3.72
CA TYR A 85 -1.66 21.66 4.81
C TYR A 85 -0.70 20.81 5.65
N GLY A 86 -0.65 19.51 5.39
CA GLY A 86 0.28 18.56 6.01
C GLY A 86 0.34 17.27 5.20
N GLU A 87 1.38 16.49 5.46
CA GLU A 87 1.79 15.31 4.69
C GLU A 87 2.10 14.15 5.65
N ILE A 88 1.89 12.92 5.19
CA ILE A 88 2.28 11.70 5.91
C ILE A 88 3.79 11.47 5.74
N ASP A 89 4.46 11.10 6.83
CA ASP A 89 5.90 10.87 6.86
C ASP A 89 6.25 9.41 6.48
N THR A 90 7.54 9.11 6.41
CA THR A 90 8.07 7.73 6.30
C THR A 90 7.66 6.86 7.48
N ILE A 91 7.61 5.55 7.24
CA ILE A 91 7.47 4.56 8.32
C ILE A 91 8.83 4.12 8.88
N ALA A 92 9.95 4.46 8.24
CA ALA A 92 11.28 4.12 8.71
C ALA A 92 11.64 4.93 9.96
N ASP A 93 12.13 4.23 10.99
CA ASP A 93 12.59 4.86 12.23
C ASP A 93 14.10 5.13 12.25
N HIS A 94 14.79 4.82 11.17
CA HIS A 94 16.24 4.85 11.04
C HIS A 94 16.65 5.30 9.64
N PHE A 95 17.95 5.52 9.48
CA PHE A 95 18.59 5.74 8.20
C PHE A 95 19.64 4.67 7.95
N HIS A 96 19.78 4.25 6.70
CA HIS A 96 20.87 3.35 6.31
C HIS A 96 22.21 4.07 6.06
N TYR A 97 22.29 5.36 6.35
CA TYR A 97 23.51 6.17 6.22
C TYR A 97 23.85 6.91 7.52
N SER A 98 25.13 7.25 7.66
CA SER A 98 25.65 8.01 8.80
C SER A 98 25.82 9.50 8.47
N GLY A 99 25.86 10.34 9.51
CA GLY A 99 26.18 11.77 9.41
C GLY A 99 24.97 12.69 9.52
N SER A 100 25.19 13.90 10.05
CA SER A 100 24.13 14.88 10.31
C SER A 100 23.97 15.94 9.22
N GLN A 101 24.80 15.91 8.18
CA GLN A 101 24.80 16.87 7.06
C GLN A 101 24.09 16.32 5.82
N GLY A 102 23.09 15.46 6.03
CA GLY A 102 22.30 14.83 4.97
C GLY A 102 22.88 13.52 4.41
N PRO A 103 22.26 12.96 3.35
CA PRO A 103 22.47 11.58 2.91
C PRO A 103 23.89 11.30 2.41
N HIS A 104 24.56 12.33 1.88
CA HIS A 104 25.86 12.20 1.26
C HIS A 104 27.03 12.39 2.25
N ALA A 105 26.76 12.77 3.50
CA ALA A 105 27.78 13.17 4.47
C ALA A 105 28.80 12.06 4.79
N ALA A 106 28.36 10.79 4.78
CA ALA A 106 29.19 9.63 5.06
C ALA A 106 29.13 8.56 3.94
N ASN A 107 29.09 8.99 2.68
CA ASN A 107 29.24 8.08 1.54
C ASN A 107 30.52 7.23 1.68
N GLY A 108 30.39 5.91 1.46
CA GLY A 108 31.48 4.95 1.64
C GLY A 108 31.93 4.72 3.10
N ARG A 109 31.25 5.34 4.08
CA ARG A 109 31.54 5.24 5.52
C ARG A 109 30.28 4.97 6.35
N SER A 110 29.28 4.36 5.73
CA SER A 110 27.95 4.12 6.30
C SER A 110 27.67 2.65 6.60
N ASP A 111 28.71 1.79 6.57
CA ASP A 111 28.53 0.34 6.70
C ASP A 111 27.85 -0.09 8.00
N SER A 112 28.13 0.61 9.11
CA SER A 112 27.49 0.32 10.41
C SER A 112 26.02 0.72 10.46
N ALA A 113 25.56 1.59 9.55
CA ALA A 113 24.18 2.09 9.50
C ALA A 113 23.31 1.32 8.49
N GLY A 114 23.91 0.61 7.53
CA GLY A 114 23.18 -0.08 6.44
C GLY A 114 23.74 0.19 5.04
N GLY A 115 24.80 1.00 4.93
CA GLY A 115 25.63 1.11 3.74
C GLY A 115 25.35 2.30 2.82
N GLY A 116 24.32 3.11 3.07
CA GLY A 116 24.08 4.35 2.33
C GLY A 116 22.60 4.65 2.11
N HIS A 117 22.33 5.57 1.18
CA HIS A 117 20.98 6.08 0.88
C HIS A 117 20.48 5.68 -0.52
N ALA A 118 21.27 4.93 -1.29
CA ALA A 118 20.94 4.52 -2.66
C ALA A 118 20.30 3.14 -2.63
N HIS A 119 18.98 3.10 -2.41
CA HIS A 119 18.22 1.87 -2.35
C HIS A 119 17.63 1.51 -3.72
N ALA A 120 17.40 0.22 -3.97
CA ALA A 120 16.74 -0.26 -5.17
C ALA A 120 16.00 -1.59 -4.93
N GLY A 121 14.78 -1.65 -5.45
CA GLY A 121 13.92 -2.84 -5.39
C GLY A 121 13.33 -3.05 -3.99
N LEU A 122 12.21 -3.76 -3.96
CA LEU A 122 11.53 -4.10 -2.71
C LEU A 122 10.88 -5.48 -2.85
N MET A 123 11.14 -6.35 -1.90
CA MET A 123 10.43 -7.61 -1.74
C MET A 123 10.03 -7.79 -0.28
N ILE A 124 8.72 -7.93 -0.02
CA ILE A 124 8.23 -8.38 1.29
C ILE A 124 8.10 -9.91 1.20
N TYR A 125 9.03 -10.61 1.86
CA TYR A 125 9.17 -12.05 1.65
C TYR A 125 7.96 -12.84 2.17
N GLN A 126 7.24 -13.49 1.26
CA GLN A 126 6.05 -14.30 1.56
C GLN A 126 6.13 -15.71 0.96
N GLY A 127 7.36 -16.17 0.71
CA GLY A 127 7.67 -17.56 0.40
C GLY A 127 7.64 -18.44 1.65
N ASP A 128 7.66 -19.75 1.43
CA ASP A 128 7.57 -20.76 2.49
C ASP A 128 8.83 -21.63 2.63
N SER A 129 9.88 -21.42 1.83
CA SER A 129 11.10 -22.22 1.92
C SER A 129 12.18 -21.63 2.83
N TRP A 130 12.25 -20.30 2.98
CA TRP A 130 13.19 -19.69 3.93
C TRP A 130 12.64 -19.78 5.37
N PRO A 131 13.53 -19.70 6.38
CA PRO A 131 13.16 -19.67 7.79
C PRO A 131 12.06 -18.64 8.11
N GLU A 132 11.23 -18.97 9.10
CA GLU A 132 10.12 -18.11 9.55
C GLU A 132 10.58 -16.69 9.91
N GLN A 133 11.79 -16.54 10.45
CA GLN A 133 12.37 -15.23 10.77
C GLN A 133 12.53 -14.30 9.56
N TYR A 134 12.38 -14.72 8.31
CA TYR A 134 12.44 -13.83 7.15
C TYR A 134 11.05 -13.48 6.60
N ARG A 135 10.01 -14.21 7.00
CA ARG A 135 8.65 -14.03 6.47
C ARG A 135 8.07 -12.69 6.93
N GLY A 136 7.51 -11.95 5.98
CA GLY A 136 6.94 -10.61 6.20
C GLY A 136 7.98 -9.50 6.37
N LYS A 137 9.28 -9.79 6.29
CA LYS A 137 10.33 -8.75 6.32
C LYS A 137 10.53 -8.16 4.92
N ALA A 138 10.86 -6.87 4.90
CA ALA A 138 11.11 -6.12 3.68
C ALA A 138 12.60 -6.18 3.31
N PHE A 139 12.89 -6.64 2.11
CA PHE A 139 14.24 -6.70 1.56
C PHE A 139 14.40 -5.67 0.45
N MET A 140 15.48 -4.92 0.51
CA MET A 140 15.83 -3.92 -0.49
C MET A 140 17.34 -3.91 -0.68
N ASN A 141 17.82 -3.63 -1.90
CA ASN A 141 19.25 -3.50 -2.12
C ASN A 141 19.74 -2.11 -1.70
N ASN A 142 20.98 -2.04 -1.20
CA ASN A 142 21.75 -0.82 -1.06
C ASN A 142 22.91 -0.82 -2.06
N ILE A 143 22.85 0.04 -3.08
CA ILE A 143 23.84 0.10 -4.15
C ILE A 143 25.20 0.52 -3.61
N HIS A 144 25.25 1.58 -2.79
CA HIS A 144 26.49 2.03 -2.18
C HIS A 144 26.99 1.06 -1.11
N GLY A 145 26.06 0.47 -0.36
CA GLY A 145 26.33 -0.47 0.72
C GLY A 145 26.69 -1.88 0.28
N GLN A 146 26.52 -2.22 -1.01
CA GLN A 146 26.73 -3.55 -1.59
C GLN A 146 26.05 -4.64 -0.76
N ARG A 147 24.76 -4.48 -0.46
CA ARG A 147 24.05 -5.41 0.43
C ARG A 147 22.56 -5.44 0.24
N PHE A 148 21.94 -6.47 0.78
CA PHE A 148 20.50 -6.48 1.04
C PHE A 148 20.23 -5.99 2.45
N ASN A 149 19.69 -4.78 2.55
CA ASN A 149 19.07 -4.33 3.79
C ASN A 149 17.80 -5.14 4.03
N MET A 150 17.49 -5.31 5.32
CA MET A 150 16.28 -6.00 5.75
C MET A 150 15.60 -5.18 6.83
N ASP A 151 14.38 -4.72 6.53
CA ASP A 151 13.55 -3.98 7.48
C ASP A 151 12.44 -4.87 8.05
N ILE A 152 12.14 -4.66 9.33
CA ILE A 152 11.12 -5.39 10.08
C ILE A 152 9.90 -4.49 10.21
N LEU A 153 8.79 -4.91 9.60
CA LEU A 153 7.52 -4.19 9.67
C LEU A 153 6.78 -4.53 10.97
N GLU A 154 6.58 -3.53 11.82
CA GLU A 154 5.83 -3.62 13.07
C GLU A 154 4.55 -2.80 12.97
N ARG A 155 3.40 -3.38 13.33
CA ARG A 155 2.13 -2.64 13.37
C ARG A 155 2.18 -1.54 14.44
N ARG A 156 1.76 -0.33 14.09
CA ARG A 156 1.62 0.79 15.04
C ARG A 156 0.46 1.68 14.62
N GLY A 157 -0.50 1.90 15.52
CA GLY A 157 -1.68 2.71 15.20
C GLY A 157 -2.41 2.17 13.96
N SER A 158 -2.70 3.04 13.00
CA SER A 158 -3.36 2.72 11.74
C SER A 158 -2.46 2.13 10.65
N GLY A 159 -1.14 2.08 10.87
CA GLY A 159 -0.14 1.67 9.89
C GLY A 159 1.02 0.90 10.52
N PHE A 160 2.26 1.26 10.13
CA PHE A 160 3.47 0.51 10.45
C PHE A 160 4.63 1.40 10.90
N VAL A 161 5.62 0.75 11.50
CA VAL A 161 6.99 1.23 11.64
C VAL A 161 7.91 0.19 11.01
N ALA A 162 8.88 0.64 10.23
CA ALA A 162 9.95 -0.19 9.72
C ALA A 162 11.18 -0.03 10.61
N ARG A 163 11.57 -1.10 11.30
CA ARG A 163 12.78 -1.18 12.14
C ARG A 163 13.93 -1.75 11.35
N HIS A 164 15.13 -1.25 11.60
CA HIS A 164 16.34 -1.83 11.01
C HIS A 164 16.52 -3.27 11.50
N GLY A 165 16.52 -4.22 10.57
CA GLY A 165 16.93 -5.59 10.82
C GLY A 165 18.41 -5.82 10.48
N GLN A 166 18.90 -7.03 10.74
CA GLN A 166 20.24 -7.41 10.30
C GLN A 166 20.28 -7.54 8.77
N ASP A 167 21.24 -6.87 8.12
CA ASP A 167 21.49 -7.02 6.69
C ASP A 167 21.59 -8.51 6.29
N PHE A 168 20.93 -8.87 5.18
CA PHE A 168 20.75 -10.26 4.79
C PHE A 168 22.00 -10.85 4.08
N VAL A 169 22.58 -10.09 3.14
CA VAL A 169 23.79 -10.47 2.39
C VAL A 169 24.65 -9.23 2.19
N ASN A 170 25.97 -9.37 2.33
CA ASN A 170 26.96 -8.38 1.92
C ASN A 170 27.76 -8.90 0.72
N PHE A 171 27.70 -8.20 -0.40
CA PHE A 171 28.51 -8.47 -1.59
C PHE A 171 29.91 -7.89 -1.37
N ARG A 172 30.95 -8.69 -1.59
CA ARG A 172 32.35 -8.23 -1.59
C ARG A 172 32.79 -7.67 -2.94
N ASP A 173 31.81 -7.32 -3.77
CA ASP A 173 31.96 -6.99 -5.18
C ASP A 173 31.34 -5.61 -5.42
N LYS A 174 32.20 -4.61 -5.56
CA LYS A 174 31.81 -3.20 -5.67
C LYS A 174 31.08 -2.86 -6.97
N TRP A 175 31.10 -3.74 -7.96
CA TRP A 175 30.43 -3.50 -9.23
C TRP A 175 29.02 -4.09 -9.25
N SER A 176 28.68 -4.92 -8.25
CA SER A 176 27.30 -5.38 -8.09
C SER A 176 26.39 -4.21 -7.71
N GLN A 177 25.31 -4.06 -8.48
CA GLN A 177 24.21 -3.15 -8.22
C GLN A 177 22.92 -3.96 -8.41
N ILE A 178 22.51 -4.67 -7.36
CA ILE A 178 21.24 -5.38 -7.41
C ILE A 178 20.11 -4.36 -7.52
N LEU A 179 19.23 -4.54 -8.50
CA LEU A 179 18.16 -3.57 -8.77
C LEU A 179 16.78 -4.05 -8.35
N HIS A 180 16.58 -5.36 -8.29
CA HIS A 180 15.27 -5.94 -8.01
C HIS A 180 15.40 -7.35 -7.44
N ILE A 181 14.47 -7.71 -6.56
CA ILE A 181 14.37 -9.01 -5.90
C ILE A 181 12.90 -9.46 -5.99
N ILE A 182 12.64 -10.73 -6.27
CA ILE A 182 11.28 -11.28 -6.35
C ILE A 182 11.22 -12.71 -5.83
N SER A 183 10.12 -13.09 -5.17
CA SER A 183 9.89 -14.46 -4.70
C SER A 183 9.52 -15.41 -5.85
N ASP A 184 9.90 -16.69 -5.72
CA ASP A 184 9.70 -17.76 -6.71
C ASP A 184 8.66 -18.82 -6.27
N GLN A 185 8.22 -19.69 -7.19
CA GLN A 185 7.18 -20.70 -6.92
C GLN A 185 7.56 -21.75 -5.85
N ASP A 186 8.85 -21.99 -5.65
CA ASP A 186 9.39 -22.92 -4.65
C ASP A 186 9.73 -22.21 -3.32
N GLY A 187 9.30 -20.95 -3.17
CA GLY A 187 9.53 -20.12 -2.01
C GLY A 187 10.91 -19.46 -1.97
N SER A 188 11.81 -19.75 -2.93
CA SER A 188 13.10 -19.05 -3.05
C SER A 188 12.91 -17.61 -3.59
N ALA A 189 14.00 -16.91 -3.89
CA ALA A 189 13.94 -15.61 -4.55
C ALA A 189 14.92 -15.49 -5.71
N TYR A 190 14.60 -14.68 -6.71
CA TYR A 190 15.52 -14.21 -7.73
C TYR A 190 15.96 -12.77 -7.45
N ALA A 191 17.18 -12.43 -7.84
CA ALA A 191 17.67 -11.06 -7.87
C ALA A 191 18.38 -10.77 -9.20
N ILE A 192 18.22 -9.54 -9.71
CA ILE A 192 18.91 -9.07 -10.92
C ILE A 192 19.98 -8.04 -10.56
N ASP A 193 21.12 -8.16 -11.21
CA ASP A 193 22.29 -7.34 -10.98
C ASP A 193 22.67 -6.56 -12.23
N TRP A 194 22.60 -5.23 -12.15
CA TRP A 194 23.30 -4.39 -13.10
C TRP A 194 24.76 -4.31 -12.67
N TYR A 195 25.60 -5.09 -13.36
CA TYR A 195 26.99 -5.23 -13.00
C TYR A 195 27.85 -4.15 -13.66
N ASP A 196 28.12 -3.05 -12.97
CA ASP A 196 28.79 -1.88 -13.56
C ASP A 196 29.64 -1.14 -12.51
N ALA A 197 30.84 -0.74 -12.90
CA ALA A 197 31.74 0.05 -12.06
C ALA A 197 31.28 1.51 -11.92
N ASN A 198 30.50 2.01 -12.87
CA ASN A 198 29.97 3.37 -12.92
C ASN A 198 28.63 3.47 -12.18
N GLN A 199 28.69 3.42 -10.84
CA GLN A 199 27.52 3.55 -9.98
C GLN A 199 26.88 4.95 -10.05
N CYS A 200 25.69 5.09 -9.47
CA CYS A 200 24.99 6.38 -9.32
C CYS A 200 25.91 7.50 -8.79
N HIS A 201 25.61 8.73 -9.20
CA HIS A 201 26.37 9.97 -8.91
C HIS A 201 27.71 10.14 -9.65
N HIS A 202 28.06 9.27 -10.59
CA HIS A 202 29.11 9.53 -11.56
C HIS A 202 28.51 10.16 -12.83
N GLY A 203 28.95 11.37 -13.20
CA GLY A 203 28.47 12.09 -14.40
C GLY A 203 28.99 11.55 -15.73
N ARG A 204 29.67 10.39 -15.73
CA ARG A 204 30.28 9.80 -16.92
C ARG A 204 29.27 8.96 -17.69
N THR A 205 28.65 9.54 -18.69
CA THR A 205 27.69 8.82 -19.55
C THR A 205 28.35 7.73 -20.41
N ASP A 206 29.65 7.86 -20.69
CA ASP A 206 30.48 6.92 -21.45
C ASP A 206 31.04 5.78 -20.57
N GLY A 207 30.90 5.87 -19.26
CA GLY A 207 31.49 4.93 -18.30
C GLY A 207 30.66 3.66 -18.06
N HIS A 208 29.45 3.58 -18.62
CA HIS A 208 28.55 2.46 -18.36
C HIS A 208 28.90 1.23 -19.21
N ASP A 209 29.10 0.09 -18.55
CA ASP A 209 29.16 -1.21 -19.20
C ASP A 209 27.74 -1.75 -19.40
N ARG A 210 27.37 -1.98 -20.66
CA ARG A 210 26.05 -2.51 -21.05
C ARG A 210 26.12 -3.96 -21.53
N SER A 211 27.29 -4.58 -21.45
CA SER A 211 27.54 -5.93 -21.98
C SER A 211 27.33 -7.05 -20.97
N ASN A 212 27.16 -6.71 -19.69
CA ASN A 212 27.10 -7.65 -18.58
C ASN A 212 25.93 -7.39 -17.62
N GLY A 213 25.62 -8.42 -16.84
CA GLY A 213 24.56 -8.45 -15.85
C GLY A 213 24.44 -9.87 -15.31
N ARG A 214 23.86 -10.02 -14.12
CA ARG A 214 23.73 -11.33 -13.46
C ARG A 214 22.30 -11.55 -12.98
N ILE A 215 21.87 -12.82 -12.97
CA ILE A 215 20.64 -13.25 -12.31
C ILE A 215 21.04 -14.25 -11.24
N PHE A 216 20.68 -13.97 -10.00
CA PHE A 216 20.90 -14.84 -8.87
C PHE A 216 19.61 -15.56 -8.49
N LYS A 217 19.71 -16.83 -8.11
CA LYS A 217 18.66 -17.56 -7.40
C LYS A 217 19.12 -17.82 -5.96
N ILE A 218 18.35 -17.36 -4.99
CA ILE A 218 18.66 -17.40 -3.56
C ILE A 218 17.83 -18.52 -2.92
N VAL A 219 18.46 -19.67 -2.70
CA VAL A 219 17.83 -20.89 -2.23
C VAL A 219 18.29 -21.22 -0.80
N TYR A 220 17.35 -21.53 0.08
CA TYR A 220 17.66 -21.98 1.44
C TYR A 220 17.94 -23.49 1.47
N ASN A 221 19.04 -23.89 2.13
CA ASN A 221 19.45 -25.30 2.32
C ASN A 221 19.42 -26.18 1.06
N ASN A 222 19.74 -25.61 -0.11
CA ASN A 222 19.69 -26.30 -1.40
C ASN A 222 18.34 -27.00 -1.66
N GLN A 223 17.23 -26.44 -1.17
CA GLN A 223 15.91 -27.01 -1.42
C GLN A 223 15.67 -27.17 -2.93
N PRO A 224 15.09 -28.31 -3.38
CA PRO A 224 14.88 -28.56 -4.79
C PRO A 224 14.01 -27.50 -5.45
N VAL A 225 14.40 -27.09 -6.64
CA VAL A 225 13.58 -26.20 -7.47
C VAL A 225 12.41 -26.98 -8.05
N SER A 226 11.18 -26.53 -7.78
CA SER A 226 9.98 -27.08 -8.41
C SER A 226 9.50 -26.19 -9.55
N ARG A 227 9.17 -26.79 -10.69
CA ARG A 227 8.40 -26.11 -11.76
C ARG A 227 6.92 -26.39 -11.55
N VAL A 228 6.11 -25.35 -11.61
CA VAL A 228 4.65 -25.45 -11.49
C VAL A 228 4.03 -24.84 -12.74
N ASP A 229 3.17 -25.58 -13.44
CA ASP A 229 2.32 -25.04 -14.50
C ASP A 229 0.90 -24.82 -13.96
N LEU A 230 0.63 -23.59 -13.54
CA LEU A 230 -0.70 -23.21 -13.05
C LEU A 230 -1.70 -22.97 -14.17
N SER A 231 -1.27 -22.84 -15.43
CA SER A 231 -2.18 -22.57 -16.56
C SER A 231 -3.09 -23.77 -16.85
N ALA A 232 -2.58 -24.98 -16.62
CA ALA A 232 -3.31 -26.24 -16.76
C ALA A 232 -4.24 -26.56 -15.58
N ALA A 233 -4.17 -25.81 -14.47
CA ALA A 233 -4.99 -26.06 -13.28
C ALA A 233 -6.47 -25.72 -13.51
N THR A 234 -7.35 -26.53 -12.93
CA THR A 234 -8.80 -26.27 -12.93
C THR A 234 -9.16 -25.06 -12.05
N ASP A 235 -10.32 -24.45 -12.29
CA ASP A 235 -10.82 -23.35 -11.47
C ASP A 235 -10.90 -23.70 -9.97
N GLU A 236 -11.25 -24.95 -9.65
CA GLU A 236 -11.33 -25.43 -8.27
C GLU A 236 -9.95 -25.52 -7.61
N GLU A 237 -8.94 -25.99 -8.34
CA GLU A 237 -7.57 -26.01 -7.87
C GLU A 237 -7.03 -24.58 -7.67
N LEU A 238 -7.31 -23.68 -8.61
CA LEU A 238 -6.90 -22.27 -8.51
C LEU A 238 -7.56 -21.55 -7.32
N VAL A 239 -8.84 -21.81 -7.06
CA VAL A 239 -9.52 -21.28 -5.85
C VAL A 239 -8.85 -21.82 -4.60
N ARG A 240 -8.56 -23.13 -4.55
CA ARG A 240 -7.90 -23.74 -3.38
C ARG A 240 -6.53 -23.11 -3.12
N LEU A 241 -5.75 -22.77 -4.16
CA LEU A 241 -4.42 -22.16 -4.03
C LEU A 241 -4.40 -20.80 -3.31
N GLN A 242 -5.55 -20.15 -3.10
CA GLN A 242 -5.61 -18.98 -2.21
C GLN A 242 -5.22 -19.31 -0.76
N LEU A 243 -5.26 -20.59 -0.39
CA LEU A 243 -4.92 -21.14 0.92
C LEU A 243 -3.49 -21.73 0.97
N HIS A 244 -2.72 -21.59 -0.11
CA HIS A 244 -1.35 -22.09 -0.18
C HIS A 244 -0.40 -21.24 0.71
N PRO A 245 0.58 -21.85 1.41
CA PRO A 245 1.54 -21.13 2.25
C PRO A 245 2.42 -20.14 1.45
N ASN A 246 3.04 -20.57 0.35
CA ASN A 246 3.71 -19.65 -0.58
C ASN A 246 2.72 -18.73 -1.32
N ASP A 247 2.86 -17.42 -1.16
CA ASP A 247 2.01 -16.41 -1.79
C ASP A 247 2.15 -16.35 -3.32
N PHE A 248 3.28 -16.82 -3.89
CA PHE A 248 3.43 -16.95 -5.35
C PHE A 248 2.24 -17.69 -5.97
N ASN A 249 1.85 -18.82 -5.37
CA ASN A 249 0.76 -19.66 -5.85
C ASN A 249 -0.59 -18.95 -5.77
N ALA A 250 -0.85 -18.26 -4.65
CA ALA A 250 -2.09 -17.50 -4.47
C ALA A 250 -2.20 -16.33 -5.47
N ARG A 251 -1.12 -15.54 -5.64
CA ARG A 251 -1.07 -14.41 -6.60
C ARG A 251 -1.30 -14.88 -8.04
N HIS A 252 -0.58 -15.91 -8.47
CA HIS A 252 -0.70 -16.42 -9.84
C HIS A 252 -2.04 -17.09 -10.10
N ALA A 253 -2.57 -17.84 -9.13
CA ALA A 253 -3.90 -18.43 -9.25
C ALA A 253 -5.00 -17.37 -9.36
N ARG A 254 -4.91 -16.29 -8.58
CA ARG A 254 -5.84 -15.17 -8.67
C ARG A 254 -5.77 -14.48 -10.03
N ARG A 255 -4.56 -14.21 -10.54
CA ARG A 255 -4.37 -13.62 -11.89
C ARG A 255 -5.03 -14.50 -12.96
N LEU A 256 -4.79 -15.80 -12.93
CA LEU A 256 -5.37 -16.73 -13.90
C LEU A 256 -6.91 -16.79 -13.80
N LEU A 257 -7.47 -16.80 -12.58
CA LEU A 257 -8.92 -16.72 -12.39
C LEU A 257 -9.51 -15.40 -12.89
N GLN A 258 -8.79 -14.28 -12.71
CA GLN A 258 -9.18 -12.99 -13.25
C GLN A 258 -9.15 -12.98 -14.79
N GLU A 259 -8.11 -13.56 -15.40
CA GLU A 259 -7.98 -13.69 -16.86
C GLU A 259 -9.07 -14.59 -17.47
N ARG A 260 -9.51 -15.61 -16.73
CA ARG A 260 -10.66 -16.47 -17.12
C ARG A 260 -12.00 -15.76 -17.00
N GLY A 261 -12.07 -14.66 -16.24
CA GLY A 261 -13.27 -13.84 -16.08
C GLY A 261 -14.29 -14.38 -15.06
N PRO A 262 -15.48 -13.76 -15.00
CA PRO A 262 -16.51 -14.12 -14.02
C PRO A 262 -17.06 -15.52 -14.25
N ASN A 263 -17.07 -16.35 -13.20
CA ASN A 263 -17.59 -17.72 -13.25
C ASN A 263 -18.43 -18.02 -11.98
N PRO A 264 -19.74 -18.35 -12.10
CA PRO A 264 -20.59 -18.68 -10.96
C PRO A 264 -20.07 -19.82 -10.09
N LYS A 265 -19.43 -20.85 -10.67
CA LYS A 265 -18.84 -21.95 -9.90
C LYS A 265 -17.68 -21.45 -9.02
N VAL A 266 -16.82 -20.60 -9.58
CA VAL A 266 -15.71 -19.96 -8.83
C VAL A 266 -16.25 -19.10 -7.70
N HIS A 267 -17.29 -18.29 -7.96
CA HIS A 267 -17.92 -17.45 -6.93
C HIS A 267 -18.48 -18.29 -5.78
N GLN A 268 -19.19 -19.40 -6.08
CA GLN A 268 -19.73 -20.27 -5.04
C GLN A 268 -18.64 -20.94 -4.20
N LEU A 269 -17.54 -21.36 -4.81
CA LEU A 269 -16.40 -21.93 -4.08
C LEU A 269 -15.76 -20.89 -3.16
N LEU A 270 -15.49 -19.68 -3.66
CA LEU A 270 -14.91 -18.59 -2.88
C LEU A 270 -15.82 -18.18 -1.71
N LEU A 271 -17.14 -18.08 -1.94
CA LEU A 271 -18.12 -17.77 -0.89
C LEU A 271 -18.22 -18.89 0.16
N GLY A 272 -18.02 -20.15 -0.23
CA GLY A 272 -17.94 -21.27 0.72
C GLY A 272 -16.72 -21.17 1.62
N TRP A 273 -15.54 -20.89 1.06
CA TRP A 273 -14.33 -20.68 1.84
C TRP A 273 -14.38 -19.42 2.73
N LEU A 274 -15.10 -18.38 2.30
CA LEU A 274 -15.40 -17.19 3.11
C LEU A 274 -16.48 -17.45 4.19
N GLY A 275 -17.16 -18.60 4.18
CA GLY A 275 -18.24 -18.91 5.11
C GLY A 275 -19.54 -18.12 4.88
N LEU A 276 -19.78 -17.63 3.65
CA LEU A 276 -20.88 -16.71 3.32
C LEU A 276 -22.08 -17.37 2.62
N ASN A 277 -21.98 -18.64 2.20
CA ASN A 277 -23.07 -19.37 1.53
C ASN A 277 -23.43 -20.71 2.20
N GLY A 278 -22.98 -20.94 3.45
CA GLY A 278 -23.28 -22.16 4.22
C GLY A 278 -22.54 -23.42 3.78
N SER A 279 -21.80 -23.38 2.67
CA SER A 279 -20.92 -24.48 2.26
C SER A 279 -19.67 -24.47 3.11
N LYS A 280 -19.26 -25.63 3.64
CA LYS A 280 -17.91 -25.80 4.19
C LYS A 280 -16.98 -26.06 3.01
N GLY A 281 -15.84 -25.39 2.98
CA GLY A 281 -14.81 -25.67 1.97
C GLY A 281 -14.37 -27.13 1.95
N GLY A 282 -13.54 -27.49 0.97
CA GLY A 282 -12.98 -28.84 0.86
C GLY A 282 -11.96 -29.19 1.94
N ARG A 283 -11.45 -30.42 1.91
CA ARG A 283 -10.33 -30.83 2.78
C ARG A 283 -9.02 -30.20 2.26
N LEU A 284 -8.27 -29.56 3.15
CA LEU A 284 -6.96 -28.99 2.84
C LEU A 284 -5.84 -30.02 2.98
N PRO A 285 -4.81 -29.99 2.12
CA PRO A 285 -3.59 -30.74 2.34
C PRO A 285 -2.91 -30.34 3.65
N LYS A 286 -2.13 -31.26 4.24
CA LYS A 286 -1.35 -30.98 5.45
C LYS A 286 -0.37 -29.83 5.19
N GLY A 287 -0.30 -28.88 6.11
CA GLY A 287 0.59 -27.71 6.03
C GLY A 287 0.03 -26.50 5.27
N TRP A 288 -1.18 -26.61 4.72
CA TRP A 288 -1.86 -25.47 4.11
C TRP A 288 -2.51 -24.58 5.16
N LEU A 289 -2.71 -23.31 4.79
CA LEU A 289 -3.15 -22.28 5.72
C LEU A 289 -4.67 -22.37 5.97
N PRO A 290 -5.12 -22.13 7.21
CA PRO A 290 -6.52 -22.26 7.58
C PRO A 290 -7.35 -21.14 6.92
N PRO A 291 -8.54 -21.45 6.38
CA PRO A 291 -9.31 -20.49 5.59
C PRO A 291 -9.89 -19.35 6.41
N ASP A 292 -10.08 -19.53 7.72
CA ASP A 292 -10.63 -18.54 8.65
C ASP A 292 -9.59 -17.53 9.16
N ALA A 293 -8.30 -17.73 8.87
CA ALA A 293 -7.28 -16.74 9.17
C ALA A 293 -7.45 -15.47 8.31
N GLU A 294 -7.11 -14.30 8.88
CA GLU A 294 -7.34 -12.99 8.26
C GLU A 294 -6.70 -12.90 6.86
N THR A 295 -5.45 -13.34 6.70
CA THR A 295 -4.74 -13.29 5.40
C THR A 295 -5.39 -14.19 4.34
N GLN A 296 -5.95 -15.34 4.73
CA GLN A 296 -6.66 -16.23 3.80
C GLN A 296 -8.03 -15.66 3.42
N GLN A 297 -8.77 -15.11 4.38
CA GLN A 297 -10.02 -14.39 4.12
C GLN A 297 -9.80 -13.22 3.14
N LEU A 298 -8.69 -12.49 3.28
CA LEU A 298 -8.31 -11.43 2.35
C LEU A 298 -8.00 -11.97 0.95
N ARG A 299 -7.19 -13.03 0.82
CA ARG A 299 -6.89 -13.66 -0.48
C ARG A 299 -8.15 -14.13 -1.20
N LEU A 300 -9.08 -14.74 -0.46
CA LEU A 300 -10.38 -15.16 -0.98
C LEU A 300 -11.24 -13.96 -1.41
N LEU A 301 -11.34 -12.91 -0.58
CA LEU A 301 -12.06 -11.68 -0.89
C LEU A 301 -11.52 -10.98 -2.14
N TRP A 302 -10.21 -10.80 -2.23
CA TRP A 302 -9.57 -10.18 -3.39
C TRP A 302 -9.80 -10.99 -4.67
N THR A 303 -9.77 -12.33 -4.57
CA THR A 303 -10.06 -13.20 -5.71
C THR A 303 -11.52 -13.11 -6.11
N LEU A 304 -12.45 -13.09 -5.16
CA LEU A 304 -13.88 -12.91 -5.43
C LEU A 304 -14.13 -11.58 -6.16
N HIS A 305 -13.49 -10.50 -5.70
CA HIS A 305 -13.60 -9.20 -6.35
C HIS A 305 -12.96 -9.18 -7.75
N ALA A 306 -11.76 -9.74 -7.92
CA ALA A 306 -11.07 -9.81 -9.21
C ALA A 306 -11.84 -10.61 -10.26
N CYS A 307 -12.65 -11.59 -9.83
CA CYS A 307 -13.56 -12.36 -10.68
C CYS A 307 -14.97 -11.75 -10.76
N GLU A 308 -15.19 -10.50 -10.34
CA GLU A 308 -16.48 -9.79 -10.37
C GLU A 308 -17.62 -10.46 -9.56
N GLY A 309 -17.27 -11.23 -8.53
CA GLY A 309 -18.23 -11.90 -7.64
C GLY A 309 -18.60 -11.10 -6.37
N LEU A 310 -17.92 -10.00 -6.09
CA LEU A 310 -18.21 -9.14 -4.93
C LEU A 310 -19.35 -8.16 -5.27
N ASN A 311 -20.51 -8.35 -4.65
CA ASN A 311 -21.65 -7.43 -4.75
C ASN A 311 -21.90 -6.70 -3.40
N PRO A 312 -22.76 -5.66 -3.36
CA PRO A 312 -23.04 -4.91 -2.14
C PRO A 312 -23.55 -5.75 -0.97
N GLU A 313 -24.39 -6.76 -1.22
CA GLU A 313 -24.91 -7.62 -0.15
C GLU A 313 -23.78 -8.42 0.53
N ILE A 314 -22.91 -9.02 -0.28
CA ILE A 314 -21.71 -9.74 0.19
C ILE A 314 -20.78 -8.78 0.93
N GLY A 315 -20.54 -7.59 0.36
CA GLY A 315 -19.72 -6.55 0.99
C GLY A 315 -20.23 -6.16 2.37
N MET A 316 -21.54 -5.94 2.53
CA MET A 316 -22.16 -5.63 3.83
C MET A 316 -22.05 -6.78 4.83
N LYS A 317 -22.05 -8.04 4.39
CA LYS A 317 -21.77 -9.19 5.26
C LYS A 317 -20.32 -9.17 5.75
N LEU A 318 -19.36 -8.88 4.88
CA LEU A 318 -17.92 -8.81 5.21
C LEU A 318 -17.58 -7.69 6.21
N LEU A 319 -18.37 -6.60 6.25
CA LEU A 319 -18.23 -5.55 7.27
C LEU A 319 -18.53 -6.03 8.71
N ARG A 320 -18.99 -7.26 8.89
CA ARG A 320 -19.20 -7.90 10.20
C ARG A 320 -18.09 -8.88 10.57
N SER A 321 -17.06 -9.02 9.73
CA SER A 321 -15.92 -9.90 10.00
C SER A 321 -15.25 -9.53 11.33
N PRO A 322 -14.78 -10.51 12.12
CA PRO A 322 -13.97 -10.23 13.30
C PRO A 322 -12.62 -9.58 12.92
N HIS A 323 -12.15 -9.84 11.71
CA HIS A 323 -10.87 -9.38 11.17
C HIS A 323 -10.97 -7.96 10.62
N GLU A 324 -10.13 -7.06 11.15
CA GLU A 324 -10.17 -5.64 10.83
C GLU A 324 -9.81 -5.35 9.37
N TYR A 325 -8.82 -6.05 8.81
CA TYR A 325 -8.41 -5.84 7.42
C TYR A 325 -9.46 -6.37 6.45
N VAL A 326 -10.21 -7.42 6.80
CA VAL A 326 -11.34 -7.88 5.97
C VAL A 326 -12.42 -6.79 5.91
N ARG A 327 -12.74 -6.14 7.04
CA ARG A 327 -13.68 -5.01 7.08
C ARG A 327 -13.15 -3.83 6.26
N ALA A 328 -11.90 -3.45 6.47
CA ALA A 328 -11.23 -2.36 5.75
C ALA A 328 -11.22 -2.58 4.22
N TRP A 329 -10.76 -3.75 3.76
CA TRP A 329 -10.74 -4.07 2.33
C TRP A 329 -12.14 -4.13 1.72
N ALA A 330 -13.13 -4.67 2.42
CA ALA A 330 -14.50 -4.65 1.92
C ALA A 330 -14.99 -3.22 1.65
N ILE A 331 -14.67 -2.24 2.51
CA ILE A 331 -14.98 -0.82 2.29
C ILE A 331 -14.30 -0.30 1.02
N GLN A 332 -12.99 -0.51 0.88
CA GLN A 332 -12.23 -0.01 -0.27
C GLN A 332 -12.73 -0.61 -1.59
N LEU A 333 -13.02 -1.91 -1.62
CA LEU A 333 -13.49 -2.60 -2.83
C LEU A 333 -14.91 -2.19 -3.20
N MET A 334 -15.83 -2.01 -2.24
CA MET A 334 -17.19 -1.54 -2.51
C MET A 334 -17.24 -0.13 -3.10
N LEU A 335 -16.21 0.70 -2.87
CA LEU A 335 -16.10 2.06 -3.39
C LEU A 335 -15.09 2.19 -4.54
N GLU A 336 -14.57 1.08 -5.07
CA GLU A 336 -13.57 1.11 -6.14
C GLU A 336 -14.09 1.85 -7.39
N ASP A 337 -15.36 1.73 -7.73
CA ASP A 337 -15.92 2.39 -8.92
C ASP A 337 -16.53 3.77 -8.62
N LYS A 338 -16.30 4.31 -7.41
CA LYS A 338 -16.85 5.61 -6.94
C LYS A 338 -18.38 5.67 -6.97
N LYS A 339 -19.03 4.50 -6.96
CA LYS A 339 -20.47 4.34 -6.80
C LYS A 339 -20.72 3.92 -5.36
N VAL A 340 -21.57 4.65 -4.65
CA VAL A 340 -21.90 4.38 -3.26
C VAL A 340 -23.08 3.42 -3.23
N PRO A 341 -22.92 2.18 -2.74
CA PRO A 341 -24.05 1.27 -2.57
C PRO A 341 -25.01 1.76 -1.49
N ASP A 342 -26.29 1.40 -1.63
CA ASP A 342 -27.33 1.74 -0.67
C ASP A 342 -26.98 1.28 0.75
N GLY A 343 -27.18 2.16 1.72
CA GLY A 343 -26.88 1.90 3.14
C GLY A 343 -25.39 1.87 3.50
N LEU A 344 -24.45 1.92 2.54
CA LEU A 344 -23.01 1.89 2.86
C LEU A 344 -22.57 3.13 3.64
N LEU A 345 -23.09 4.32 3.34
CA LEU A 345 -22.74 5.55 4.07
C LEU A 345 -23.16 5.47 5.54
N ASP A 346 -24.39 5.04 5.81
CA ASP A 346 -24.88 4.88 7.18
C ASP A 346 -24.08 3.82 7.94
N LYS A 347 -23.73 2.73 7.26
CA LYS A 347 -22.89 1.68 7.82
C LYS A 347 -21.47 2.19 8.12
N MET A 348 -20.86 2.94 7.21
CA MET A 348 -19.55 3.58 7.44
C MET A 348 -19.61 4.60 8.56
N ALA A 349 -20.66 5.42 8.67
CA ALA A 349 -20.84 6.35 9.79
C ALA A 349 -20.99 5.61 11.13
N SER A 350 -21.69 4.48 11.15
CA SER A 350 -21.82 3.62 12.32
C SER A 350 -20.46 2.99 12.72
N MET A 351 -19.72 2.45 11.76
CA MET A 351 -18.38 1.88 12.00
C MET A 351 -17.38 2.96 12.41
N ALA A 352 -17.41 4.14 11.78
CA ALA A 352 -16.58 5.27 12.16
C ALA A 352 -16.80 5.74 13.60
N ARG A 353 -17.96 5.47 14.21
CA ARG A 353 -18.23 5.77 15.63
C ARG A 353 -17.80 4.67 16.60
N SER A 354 -17.81 3.41 16.16
CA SER A 354 -17.84 2.26 17.07
C SER A 354 -16.79 1.19 16.80
N ASP A 355 -16.20 1.15 15.61
CA ASP A 355 -15.12 0.22 15.30
C ASP A 355 -13.86 0.66 16.04
N ARG A 356 -13.33 -0.24 16.86
CA ARG A 356 -12.16 0.02 17.70
C ARG A 356 -10.88 0.11 16.87
N SER A 357 -10.86 -0.46 15.67
CA SER A 357 -9.67 -0.53 14.83
C SER A 357 -9.32 0.83 14.21
N PRO A 358 -8.11 1.38 14.46
CA PRO A 358 -7.62 2.55 13.73
C PRO A 358 -7.41 2.25 12.23
N VAL A 359 -7.16 1.00 11.86
CA VAL A 359 -7.05 0.56 10.45
C VAL A 359 -8.41 0.70 9.75
N VAL A 360 -9.51 0.28 10.39
CA VAL A 360 -10.84 0.46 9.79
C VAL A 360 -11.17 1.94 9.63
N ARG A 361 -10.86 2.78 10.64
CA ARG A 361 -11.04 4.23 10.52
C ARG A 361 -10.20 4.84 9.39
N LEU A 362 -8.98 4.36 9.18
CA LEU A 362 -8.11 4.77 8.07
C LEU A 362 -8.75 4.47 6.72
N TYR A 363 -9.27 3.25 6.55
CA TYR A 363 -9.93 2.83 5.31
C TYR A 363 -11.24 3.57 5.05
N ILE A 364 -12.01 3.90 6.10
CA ILE A 364 -13.18 4.77 5.97
C ILE A 364 -12.76 6.17 5.48
N ALA A 365 -11.71 6.76 6.07
CA ALA A 365 -11.22 8.07 5.66
C ALA A 365 -10.72 8.09 4.20
N ALA A 366 -9.96 7.08 3.79
CA ALA A 366 -9.53 6.89 2.41
C ALA A 366 -10.74 6.75 1.47
N ALA A 367 -11.72 5.93 1.85
CA ALA A 367 -12.90 5.68 1.04
C ALA A 367 -13.81 6.91 0.89
N LEU A 368 -13.91 7.76 1.92
CA LEU A 368 -14.66 9.02 1.84
C LEU A 368 -14.12 9.94 0.74
N GLN A 369 -12.83 9.90 0.41
CA GLN A 369 -12.30 10.69 -0.71
C GLN A 369 -12.88 10.28 -2.08
N ARG A 370 -13.51 9.10 -2.16
CA ARG A 370 -14.21 8.58 -3.35
C ARG A 370 -15.73 8.82 -3.32
N VAL A 371 -16.26 9.37 -2.23
CA VAL A 371 -17.68 9.74 -2.05
C VAL A 371 -17.86 11.23 -2.41
N PRO A 372 -18.98 11.67 -3.02
CA PRO A 372 -19.25 13.10 -3.24
C PRO A 372 -19.14 13.89 -1.91
N PRO A 373 -18.51 15.09 -1.88
CA PRO A 373 -18.27 15.77 -0.61
C PRO A 373 -19.53 16.08 0.21
N ALA A 374 -20.66 16.35 -0.46
CA ALA A 374 -21.94 16.63 0.19
C ALA A 374 -22.43 15.49 1.09
N ASP A 375 -22.04 14.24 0.81
CA ASP A 375 -22.52 13.05 1.50
C ASP A 375 -21.58 12.59 2.64
N ARG A 376 -20.44 13.28 2.84
CA ARG A 376 -19.39 12.83 3.79
C ARG A 376 -19.64 13.22 5.25
N MET A 377 -20.56 14.16 5.49
CA MET A 377 -20.70 14.86 6.77
C MET A 377 -20.83 13.92 7.98
N ASN A 378 -21.79 13.00 7.96
CA ASN A 378 -22.07 12.14 9.12
C ASN A 378 -20.89 11.24 9.49
N THR A 379 -20.22 10.68 8.48
CA THR A 379 -19.04 9.82 8.68
C THR A 379 -17.84 10.64 9.15
N LEU A 380 -17.63 11.86 8.63
CA LEU A 380 -16.55 12.73 9.11
C LEU A 380 -16.75 13.17 10.55
N LEU A 381 -17.98 13.56 10.93
CA LEU A 381 -18.28 13.92 12.33
C LEU A 381 -17.97 12.77 13.29
N ALA A 382 -18.25 11.52 12.89
CA ALA A 382 -17.89 10.33 13.64
C ALA A 382 -16.37 10.17 13.78
N LEU A 383 -15.63 10.19 12.67
CA LEU A 383 -14.16 10.04 12.68
C LEU A 383 -13.47 11.12 13.52
N LEU A 384 -13.90 12.39 13.36
CA LEU A 384 -13.30 13.52 14.07
C LEU A 384 -13.60 13.54 15.58
N SER A 385 -14.48 12.66 16.07
CA SER A 385 -14.81 12.53 17.49
C SER A 385 -13.82 11.69 18.29
N HIS A 386 -12.89 11.00 17.63
CA HIS A 386 -11.85 10.15 18.22
C HIS A 386 -10.62 10.97 18.62
N ALA A 387 -10.54 11.35 19.89
CA ALA A 387 -9.40 12.11 20.42
C ALA A 387 -8.10 11.28 20.41
N GLU A 388 -8.23 9.96 20.56
CA GLU A 388 -7.14 8.99 20.56
C GLU A 388 -6.34 8.97 19.23
N ASP A 389 -6.94 9.46 18.14
CA ASP A 389 -6.29 9.50 16.83
C ASP A 389 -5.35 10.69 16.66
N THR A 390 -5.27 11.58 17.65
CA THR A 390 -4.41 12.79 17.61
C THR A 390 -2.94 12.46 17.36
N THR A 391 -2.44 11.35 17.91
CA THR A 391 -1.04 10.94 17.81
C THR A 391 -0.79 9.87 16.75
N ASP A 392 -1.83 9.45 16.02
CA ASP A 392 -1.66 8.51 14.90
C ASP A 392 -0.94 9.21 13.73
N HIS A 393 -0.06 8.47 13.05
CA HIS A 393 0.79 9.04 12.01
C HIS A 393 0.10 9.22 10.65
N ASN A 394 -1.10 8.63 10.46
CA ASN A 394 -1.87 8.75 9.22
C ASN A 394 -3.22 9.45 9.43
N LEU A 395 -3.96 9.09 10.48
CA LEU A 395 -5.37 9.43 10.64
C LEU A 395 -5.66 10.94 10.63
N PRO A 396 -4.91 11.81 11.34
CA PRO A 396 -5.15 13.26 11.27
C PRO A 396 -5.07 13.80 9.84
N PHE A 397 -4.12 13.31 9.04
CA PHE A 397 -3.95 13.73 7.65
C PHE A 397 -5.04 13.17 6.76
N MET A 398 -5.38 11.88 6.91
CA MET A 398 -6.41 11.24 6.10
C MET A 398 -7.80 11.81 6.38
N TYR A 399 -8.11 12.17 7.63
CA TYR A 399 -9.33 12.88 7.99
C TYR A 399 -9.38 14.26 7.36
N TRP A 400 -8.26 14.99 7.38
CA TRP A 400 -8.15 16.27 6.70
C TRP A 400 -8.41 16.14 5.19
N TYR A 401 -7.77 15.19 4.52
CA TYR A 401 -7.93 14.99 3.08
C TYR A 401 -9.38 14.63 2.69
N ALA A 402 -10.09 13.90 3.54
CA ALA A 402 -11.51 13.61 3.35
C ALA A 402 -12.41 14.83 3.62
N ALA A 403 -12.06 15.66 4.61
CA ALA A 403 -12.85 16.82 5.05
C ALA A 403 -12.66 18.08 4.19
N GLU A 404 -11.47 18.34 3.66
CA GLU A 404 -11.13 19.60 2.98
C GLU A 404 -12.13 20.03 1.90
N PRO A 405 -12.56 19.15 0.97
CA PRO A 405 -13.53 19.54 -0.06
C PRO A 405 -14.90 19.93 0.51
N LEU A 406 -15.30 19.35 1.66
CA LEU A 406 -16.57 19.67 2.32
C LEU A 406 -16.49 21.03 3.04
N VAL A 407 -15.35 21.36 3.65
CA VAL A 407 -15.12 22.69 4.24
C VAL A 407 -15.18 23.78 3.15
N ALA A 408 -14.69 23.47 1.94
CA ALA A 408 -14.77 24.36 0.80
C ALA A 408 -16.21 24.66 0.35
N GLN A 409 -17.18 23.76 0.57
CA GLN A 409 -18.57 23.93 0.11
C GLN A 409 -19.36 25.00 0.85
N GLY A 410 -19.21 25.14 2.17
CA GLY A 410 -19.99 26.13 2.93
C GLY A 410 -19.48 26.37 4.34
N ALA A 411 -19.82 27.54 4.91
CA ALA A 411 -19.38 27.94 6.24
C ALA A 411 -19.97 27.06 7.35
N ASP A 412 -21.24 26.66 7.20
CA ASP A 412 -21.95 25.80 8.16
C ASP A 412 -21.31 24.42 8.27
N GLN A 413 -20.89 23.85 7.12
CA GLN A 413 -20.21 22.56 7.08
C GLN A 413 -18.86 22.63 7.80
N GLY A 414 -18.05 23.65 7.48
CA GLY A 414 -16.78 23.89 8.15
C GLY A 414 -16.94 24.07 9.66
N LEU A 415 -17.92 24.87 10.09
CA LEU A 415 -18.18 25.13 11.49
C LEU A 415 -18.60 23.88 12.26
N LYS A 416 -19.49 23.05 11.70
CA LYS A 416 -19.90 21.78 12.31
C LYS A 416 -18.72 20.82 12.49
N LEU A 417 -17.87 20.68 11.47
CA LEU A 417 -16.67 19.85 11.55
C LEU A 417 -15.69 20.39 12.59
N LEU A 418 -15.49 21.71 12.63
CA LEU A 418 -14.62 22.38 13.60
C LEU A 418 -15.09 22.14 15.04
N GLN A 419 -16.39 22.28 15.30
CA GLN A 419 -16.98 22.06 16.63
C GLN A 419 -16.86 20.61 17.09
N GLN A 420 -17.09 19.65 16.19
CA GLN A 420 -17.06 18.23 16.52
C GLN A 420 -15.63 17.68 16.67
N SER A 421 -14.66 18.28 15.97
CA SER A 421 -13.31 17.74 15.91
C SER A 421 -12.59 17.84 17.24
N LYS A 422 -12.13 16.69 17.73
CA LYS A 422 -11.23 16.53 18.88
C LYS A 422 -9.76 16.43 18.50
N ILE A 423 -9.43 16.61 17.22
CA ILE A 423 -8.08 16.43 16.70
C ILE A 423 -7.49 17.83 16.40
N PRO A 424 -6.58 18.36 17.24
CA PRO A 424 -6.09 19.74 17.14
C PRO A 424 -5.59 20.13 15.76
N LYS A 425 -4.78 19.26 15.13
CA LYS A 425 -4.24 19.49 13.79
C LYS A 425 -5.34 19.67 12.74
N VAL A 426 -6.40 18.87 12.80
CA VAL A 426 -7.51 18.97 11.84
C VAL A 426 -8.35 20.22 12.10
N ARG A 427 -8.53 20.62 13.36
CA ARG A 427 -9.20 21.90 13.71
C ARG A 427 -8.48 23.09 13.10
N GLU A 428 -7.16 23.15 13.25
CA GLU A 428 -6.31 24.18 12.65
C GLU A 428 -6.49 24.23 11.13
N TYR A 429 -6.45 23.08 10.47
CA TYR A 429 -6.62 22.98 9.02
C TYR A 429 -8.02 23.41 8.54
N ILE A 430 -9.07 23.05 9.28
CA ILE A 430 -10.45 23.52 9.00
C ILE A 430 -10.52 25.04 9.11
N ALA A 431 -10.04 25.62 10.20
CA ALA A 431 -10.04 27.08 10.40
C ALA A 431 -9.26 27.79 9.29
N ARG A 432 -8.05 27.31 8.96
CA ARG A 432 -7.23 27.84 7.86
C ARG A 432 -7.97 27.78 6.52
N ARG A 433 -8.67 26.69 6.23
CA ARG A 433 -9.42 26.53 4.98
C ARG A 433 -10.66 27.40 4.90
N MET A 434 -11.37 27.59 6.01
CA MET A 434 -12.50 28.51 6.10
C MET A 434 -12.06 29.95 5.84
N THR A 435 -10.95 30.39 6.44
CA THR A 435 -10.36 31.71 6.17
C THR A 435 -9.94 31.85 4.71
N ALA A 436 -9.23 30.86 4.15
CA ALA A 436 -8.83 30.87 2.75
C ALA A 436 -10.02 30.86 1.77
N ALA A 437 -11.21 30.42 2.21
CA ALA A 437 -12.45 30.46 1.43
C ALA A 437 -13.25 31.75 1.61
N GLY A 438 -12.75 32.75 2.35
CA GLY A 438 -13.47 33.99 2.64
C GLY A 438 -14.64 33.80 3.62
N LYS A 439 -14.58 32.79 4.50
CA LYS A 439 -15.66 32.42 5.44
C LYS A 439 -15.28 32.74 6.90
N SER A 440 -14.47 33.77 7.12
CA SER A 440 -13.87 34.15 8.41
C SER A 440 -14.86 34.75 9.40
N ASP A 441 -15.95 35.37 8.93
CA ASP A 441 -16.89 36.13 9.79
C ASP A 441 -17.56 35.28 10.87
N ARG A 442 -17.52 33.95 10.72
CA ARG A 442 -18.09 32.98 11.68
C ARG A 442 -17.07 32.31 12.58
N LEU A 443 -15.78 32.65 12.48
CA LEU A 443 -14.71 32.08 13.31
C LEU A 443 -14.49 32.85 14.62
N SER A 444 -15.02 34.07 14.76
CA SER A 444 -14.81 34.95 15.92
C SER A 444 -15.32 34.41 17.28
N ALA A 445 -15.97 33.25 17.30
CA ALA A 445 -16.54 32.62 18.48
C ALA A 445 -15.82 31.32 18.92
N PHE A 446 -14.70 30.95 18.28
CA PHE A 446 -13.98 29.68 18.50
C PHE A 446 -12.46 29.91 18.49
#